data_AF-A0A7Z9VX08-F1
#
_entry.id   AF-A0A7Z9VX08-F1
#
_cell.length_a   1.000
_cell.length_b   1.000
_cell.length_c   1.000
_cell.angle_alpha   90.00
_cell.angle_beta   90.00
_cell.angle_gamma   90.00
#
_symmetry.space_group_name_H-M   'P 1'
#
loop_
_entity.id
_entity.type
_entity.pdbx_description
1 polymer ?
#
loop_
_entity_poly.entity_id
_entity_poly.type
_entity_poly.pdbx_seq_one_letter_code
_entity_poly.pdbx_strand_id
1 'polypeptide(L)'
;MREHWGSRVGFIFAAAGSAVGLGNIWKFPHMAGQNGGAAFTLIYLICILLVGVPIVIAEFAIGRKTQLSPVGAFKKLAPDSWWKNVGYLGVASAFVILSFYSV
;
A
#
# COMPACT_ATOMS: atom_id res chain seq x y z
N MET A 1 -2.34 -24.13 9.00
CA MET A 1 -3.66 -23.47 8.81
C MET A 1 -3.39 -21.98 8.60
N ARG A 2 -3.94 -21.35 7.56
CA ARG A 2 -3.82 -19.89 7.36
C ARG A 2 -5.00 -19.21 8.03
N GLU A 3 -4.70 -18.30 8.95
CA GLU A 3 -5.65 -17.41 9.61
C GLU A 3 -6.48 -16.68 8.55
N HIS A 4 -7.78 -16.96 8.48
CA HIS A 4 -8.73 -16.17 7.71
C HIS A 4 -9.37 -15.16 8.65
N TRP A 5 -9.53 -13.92 8.17
CA TRP A 5 -10.23 -12.89 8.92
C TRP A 5 -11.63 -13.37 9.28
N GLY A 6 -11.92 -13.48 10.58
CA GLY A 6 -13.20 -13.98 11.09
C GLY A 6 -14.41 -13.08 10.73
N SER A 7 -14.16 -11.84 10.30
CA SER A 7 -15.20 -10.93 9.81
C SER A 7 -14.67 -10.02 8.70
N ARG A 8 -15.50 -9.76 7.68
CA ARG A 8 -15.23 -8.79 6.60
C ARG A 8 -14.94 -7.39 7.16
N VAL A 9 -15.58 -7.03 8.26
CA VAL A 9 -15.40 -5.75 8.95
C VAL A 9 -14.00 -5.68 9.56
N GLY A 10 -13.52 -6.75 10.20
CA GLY A 10 -12.17 -6.80 10.76
C GLY A 10 -11.07 -6.62 9.70
N PHE A 11 -11.27 -7.19 8.51
CA PHE A 11 -10.36 -6.98 7.38
C PHE A 11 -10.34 -5.52 6.91
N ILE A 12 -11.51 -4.89 6.79
CA ILE A 12 -11.61 -3.49 6.36
C ILE A 12 -10.95 -2.56 7.38
N PHE A 13 -11.16 -2.79 8.68
CA PHE A 13 -10.52 -2.00 9.72
C PHE A 13 -9.00 -2.20 9.78
N ALA A 14 -8.50 -3.42 9.59
CA ALA A 14 -7.06 -3.67 9.52
C ALA A 14 -6.40 -2.99 8.30
N ALA A 15 -7.06 -3.04 7.14
CA ALA A 15 -6.61 -2.32 5.95
C ALA A 15 -6.66 -0.80 6.13
N ALA A 16 -7.73 -0.27 6.73
CA ALA A 16 -7.86 1.15 7.04
C ALA A 16 -6.79 1.61 8.04
N GLY A 17 -6.53 0.83 9.09
CA GLY A 17 -5.48 1.11 10.08
C GLY A 17 -4.08 1.06 9.48
N SER A 18 -3.83 0.20 8.49
CA SER A 18 -2.56 0.21 7.74
C SER A 18 -2.42 1.40 6.80
N ALA A 19 -3.52 1.92 6.26
CA ALA A 19 -3.52 3.05 5.32
C ALA A 19 -3.43 4.41 6.05
N VAL A 20 -3.97 4.51 7.27
CA VAL A 20 -3.97 5.72 8.07
C VAL A 20 -2.80 5.70 9.05
N GLY A 21 -1.76 6.49 8.76
CA GLY A 21 -0.57 6.62 9.62
C GLY A 21 -0.08 8.06 9.80
N LEU A 22 1.06 8.21 10.47
CA LEU A 22 1.73 9.49 10.75
C LEU A 22 1.95 10.34 9.48
N GLY A 23 2.17 9.69 8.33
CA GLY A 23 2.28 10.38 7.04
C GLY A 23 1.05 11.22 6.68
N ASN A 24 -0.16 10.72 6.97
CA ASN A 24 -1.40 11.43 6.64
C ASN A 24 -1.69 12.59 7.61
N ILE A 25 -1.15 12.53 8.84
CA ILE A 25 -1.37 13.53 9.89
C ILE A 25 -0.30 14.63 9.86
N TRP A 26 0.94 14.33 9.49
CA TRP A 26 2.05 15.29 9.56
C TRP A 26 2.62 15.68 8.20
N LYS A 27 2.85 14.71 7.29
CA LYS A 27 3.45 14.98 5.98
C LYS A 27 2.45 15.69 5.05
N PHE A 28 1.19 15.28 5.07
CA PHE A 28 0.13 15.84 4.24
C PHE A 28 -0.13 17.34 4.50
N PRO A 29 -0.41 17.80 5.74
CA PRO A 29 -0.64 19.23 5.98
C PRO A 29 0.60 20.09 5.73
N HIS A 30 1.80 19.57 5.97
CA HIS A 30 3.04 20.28 5.66
C HIS A 30 3.24 20.47 4.15
N MET A 31 3.01 19.42 3.35
CA MET A 31 3.08 19.48 1.87
C MET A 31 1.96 20.33 1.27
N ALA A 32 0.74 20.24 1.81
CA ALA A 32 -0.38 21.07 1.39
C ALA A 32 -0.10 22.54 1.72
N GLY A 33 0.36 22.86 2.94
CA GLY A 33 0.68 24.23 3.34
C GLY A 33 1.76 24.89 2.48
N GLN A 34 2.81 24.16 2.09
CA GLN A 34 3.90 24.71 1.28
C GLN A 34 3.61 24.79 -0.23
N ASN A 35 2.77 23.89 -0.77
CA ASN A 35 2.52 23.80 -2.22
C ASN A 35 1.21 24.46 -2.68
N GLY A 36 0.71 25.48 -1.96
CA GLY A 36 -0.49 26.22 -2.36
C GLY A 36 -1.82 25.62 -1.87
N GLY A 37 -1.79 24.88 -0.77
CA GLY A 37 -2.95 24.45 0.03
C GLY A 37 -3.98 23.66 -0.75
N ALA A 38 -5.06 24.33 -1.12
CA ALA A 38 -6.22 23.75 -1.80
C ALA A 38 -5.88 23.23 -3.21
N ALA A 39 -5.01 23.91 -3.97
CA ALA A 39 -4.65 23.48 -5.32
C ALA A 39 -3.85 22.16 -5.30
N PHE A 40 -2.87 22.05 -4.40
CA PHE A 40 -2.13 20.81 -4.17
C PHE A 40 -3.05 19.69 -3.68
N THR A 41 -3.98 19.99 -2.77
CA THR A 41 -4.92 19.00 -2.23
C THR A 41 -5.84 18.45 -3.32
N LEU A 42 -6.33 19.29 -4.24
CA LEU A 42 -7.19 18.87 -5.34
C LEU A 42 -6.45 17.90 -6.29
N ILE A 43 -5.22 18.26 -6.68
CA ILE A 43 -4.37 17.41 -7.53
C ILE A 43 -4.03 16.10 -6.82
N TYR A 44 -3.70 16.18 -5.52
CA TYR A 44 -3.43 15.00 -4.69
C TYR A 44 -4.63 14.04 -4.64
N LEU A 45 -5.85 14.54 -4.46
CA LEU A 45 -7.08 13.74 -4.50
C LEU A 45 -7.30 13.07 -5.86
N ILE A 46 -7.08 13.81 -6.95
CA ILE A 46 -7.19 13.25 -8.31
C ILE A 46 -6.17 12.13 -8.52
N CYS A 47 -4.92 12.34 -8.11
CA CYS A 47 -3.88 11.31 -8.19
C CYS A 47 -4.22 10.09 -7.33
N ILE A 48 -4.77 10.27 -6.13
CA ILE A 48 -5.22 9.14 -5.31
C ILE A 48 -6.32 8.35 -6.02
N LEU A 49 -7.32 9.03 -6.61
CA LEU A 49 -8.41 8.34 -7.29
C LEU A 49 -7.95 7.63 -8.57
N LEU A 50 -7.06 8.25 -9.35
CA LEU A 50 -6.60 7.70 -10.63
C LEU A 50 -5.46 6.70 -10.51
N VAL A 51 -4.65 6.78 -9.46
CA VAL A 51 -3.43 5.97 -9.31
C VAL A 51 -3.48 5.16 -8.02
N GLY A 52 -3.76 5.79 -6.88
CA GLY A 52 -3.81 5.11 -5.59
C GLY A 52 -4.87 3.99 -5.53
N VAL A 53 -6.11 4.30 -5.89
CA VAL A 53 -7.23 3.34 -5.89
C VAL A 53 -6.96 2.14 -6.80
N PRO A 54 -6.59 2.31 -8.09
CA PRO A 54 -6.34 1.14 -8.95
C PRO A 54 -5.14 0.32 -8.50
N ILE A 55 -4.08 0.93 -7.94
CA ILE A 55 -2.95 0.19 -7.37
C ILE A 55 -3.41 -0.67 -6.20
N VAL A 56 -4.16 -0.10 -5.26
CA VAL A 56 -4.67 -0.84 -4.09
C VAL A 56 -5.60 -1.97 -4.51
N ILE A 57 -6.47 -1.74 -5.50
CA ILE A 57 -7.34 -2.79 -6.06
C ILE A 57 -6.50 -3.89 -6.72
N ALA A 58 -5.44 -3.54 -7.47
CA ALA A 58 -4.53 -4.51 -8.08
C ALA A 58 -3.80 -5.35 -7.02
N GLU A 59 -3.28 -4.73 -5.96
CA GLU A 59 -2.65 -5.43 -4.84
C GLU A 59 -3.62 -6.37 -4.13
N PHE A 60 -4.86 -5.93 -3.86
CA PHE A 60 -5.89 -6.79 -3.29
C PHE A 60 -6.26 -7.94 -4.22
N ALA A 61 -6.38 -7.71 -5.53
CA ALA A 61 -6.69 -8.74 -6.51
C ALA A 61 -5.58 -9.80 -6.57
N ILE A 62 -4.32 -9.37 -6.62
CA ILE A 62 -3.15 -10.26 -6.64
C ILE A 62 -3.04 -11.04 -5.33
N GLY A 63 -3.15 -10.37 -4.18
CA GLY A 63 -3.08 -10.99 -2.85
C GLY A 63 -4.21 -11.98 -2.62
N ARG A 64 -5.43 -11.67 -3.08
CA ARG A 64 -6.59 -12.57 -2.96
C ARG A 64 -6.46 -13.80 -3.86
N LYS A 65 -5.94 -13.64 -5.08
CA LYS A 65 -5.72 -14.74 -6.05
C LYS A 65 -4.58 -15.67 -5.64
N THR A 66 -3.49 -15.11 -5.13
CA THR A 66 -2.29 -15.89 -4.82
C THR A 66 -2.29 -16.44 -3.40
N GLN A 67 -2.96 -15.78 -2.44
CA GLN A 67 -2.97 -16.15 -1.02
C GLN A 67 -1.55 -16.39 -0.48
N LEU A 68 -0.56 -15.66 -1.00
CA LEU A 68 0.86 -15.83 -0.69
C LEU A 68 1.48 -14.47 -0.39
N SER A 69 2.59 -14.47 0.34
CA SER A 69 3.38 -13.26 0.60
C SER A 69 3.78 -12.58 -0.72
N PRO A 70 4.03 -11.26 -0.77
CA PRO A 70 4.27 -10.51 -2.01
C PRO A 70 5.29 -11.18 -2.95
N VAL A 71 6.42 -11.65 -2.41
CA VAL A 71 7.46 -12.37 -3.16
C VAL A 71 6.97 -13.74 -3.68
N GLY A 72 6.17 -14.45 -2.89
CA GLY A 72 5.56 -15.73 -3.27
C GLY A 72 4.40 -15.57 -4.27
N ALA A 73 3.66 -14.45 -4.18
CA ALA A 73 2.58 -14.09 -5.10
C ALA A 73 3.13 -13.85 -6.51
N PHE A 74 4.16 -13.02 -6.65
CA PHE A 74 4.82 -12.79 -7.93
C PHE A 74 5.51 -14.04 -8.47
N LYS A 75 6.10 -14.88 -7.60
CA LYS A 75 6.70 -16.17 -8.00
C LYS A 75 5.68 -17.19 -8.53
N LYS A 76 4.44 -17.18 -8.03
CA LYS A 76 3.36 -18.07 -8.49
C LYS A 76 2.62 -17.53 -9.73
N LEU A 77 2.51 -16.21 -9.86
CA LEU A 77 1.81 -15.56 -10.98
C LEU A 77 2.68 -15.43 -12.24
N ALA A 78 3.99 -15.24 -12.08
CA ALA A 78 4.95 -15.14 -13.19
C ALA A 78 6.29 -15.82 -12.81
N PRO A 79 6.39 -17.17 -12.92
CA PRO A 79 7.57 -17.91 -12.49
C PRO A 79 8.86 -17.54 -13.22
N ASP A 80 8.78 -17.11 -14.49
CA ASP A 80 9.92 -16.78 -15.37
C ASP A 80 10.13 -15.28 -15.63
N SER A 81 9.43 -14.39 -14.92
CA SER A 81 9.50 -12.95 -15.21
C SER A 81 10.23 -12.13 -14.14
N TRP A 82 10.87 -11.02 -14.56
CA TRP A 82 11.56 -10.04 -13.70
C TRP A 82 10.66 -9.38 -12.64
N TRP A 83 9.35 -9.63 -12.67
CA TRP A 83 8.37 -9.16 -11.68
C TRP A 83 8.62 -9.69 -10.26
N LYS A 84 9.41 -10.76 -10.08
CA LYS A 84 9.93 -11.14 -8.74
C LYS A 84 10.71 -10.01 -8.07
N ASN A 85 11.44 -9.20 -8.84
CA ASN A 85 12.24 -8.10 -8.32
C ASN A 85 11.35 -6.98 -7.74
N VAL A 86 10.15 -6.77 -8.27
CA VAL A 86 9.16 -5.82 -7.73
C VAL A 86 8.68 -6.28 -6.34
N GLY A 87 8.47 -7.60 -6.17
CA GLY A 87 8.13 -8.17 -4.86
C GLY A 87 9.26 -8.01 -3.82
N TYR A 88 10.52 -8.21 -4.23
CA TYR A 88 11.68 -7.96 -3.37
C TYR A 88 11.87 -6.47 -3.04
N LEU A 89 11.67 -5.59 -4.02
CA LEU A 89 11.67 -4.14 -3.82
C LEU A 89 10.60 -3.73 -2.82
N GLY A 90 9.37 -4.25 -2.92
CA GLY A 90 8.31 -3.95 -1.96
C GLY A 90 8.67 -4.34 -0.52
N VAL A 91 9.29 -5.51 -0.32
CA VAL A 91 9.76 -5.94 1.01
C VAL A 91 10.91 -5.07 1.50
N ALA A 92 11.87 -4.73 0.64
CA ALA A 92 12.98 -3.84 0.98
C ALA A 92 12.47 -2.44 1.35
N SER A 93 11.53 -1.89 0.58
CA SER A 93 10.89 -0.60 0.88
C SER A 93 10.14 -0.65 2.20
N ALA A 94 9.36 -1.71 2.48
CA ALA A 94 8.68 -1.87 3.76
C ALA A 94 9.66 -1.94 4.93
N PHE A 95 10.80 -2.62 4.76
CA PHE A 95 11.84 -2.68 5.78
C PHE A 95 12.46 -1.31 6.07
N VAL A 96 12.81 -0.56 5.01
CA VAL A 96 13.37 0.80 5.13
C VAL A 96 12.35 1.76 5.77
N ILE A 97 11.09 1.71 5.35
CA ILE A 97 10.02 2.53 5.94
C ILE A 97 9.89 2.21 7.42
N LEU A 98 9.90 0.94 7.82
CA LEU A 98 9.79 0.54 9.23
C LEU A 98 10.98 1.06 10.05
N SER A 99 12.21 1.02 9.51
CA SER A 99 13.39 1.56 10.19
C SER A 99 13.28 3.05 10.49
N PHE A 100 12.69 3.84 9.60
CA PHE A 100 12.47 5.28 9.83
C PHE A 100 11.18 5.60 10.59
N TYR A 101 10.17 4.74 10.52
CA TYR A 101 8.89 4.92 11.22
C TYR A 101 8.96 4.49 12.69
N SER A 102 9.88 3.60 13.05
CA SER A 102 10.11 3.16 14.42
C SER A 102 10.97 4.14 15.24
N VAL A 103 11.57 5.15 14.59
CA VAL A 103 12.41 6.18 15.22
C VAL A 103 11.60 7.40 15.62
#